data_AF-A0A1G8FF40-F1
#
_entry.id   AF-A0A1G8FF40-F1
#
_cell.length_a   1.000
_cell.length_b   1.000
_cell.length_c   1.000
_cell.angle_alpha   90.00
_cell.angle_beta   90.00
_cell.angle_gamma   90.00
#
_symmetry.space_group_name_H-M   'P 1'
#
loop_
_entity.id
_entity.type
_entity.pdbx_description
1 polymer ?
#
loop_
_entity_poly.entity_id
_entity_poly.type
_entity_poly.pdbx_seq_one_letter_code
_entity_poly.pdbx_strand_id
1 'polypeptide(L)'
;MKINLKFFTFKILILTLFLGLTSGFKTSDQLSKEQAIKLAEKFIVDNGYTSLPGDKSKLSYELFDSENNVDNILKGRHNSLNPKAFCISEDTDRWNVGFLSSSVDKTKLNSSQRKSNLKGRAVIVMKSGNEIRIAHKEPLFSYFEKL
;
A
#
# COMPACT_ATOMS: atom_id res chain seq x y z
N MET A 1 56.57 36.34 52.38
CA MET A 1 55.26 35.72 52.66
C MET A 1 55.06 34.58 51.66
N LYS A 2 55.06 33.33 52.13
CA LYS A 2 54.97 32.12 51.29
C LYS A 2 53.50 31.74 51.10
N ILE A 3 53.04 31.54 49.87
CA ILE A 3 51.82 30.77 49.58
C ILE A 3 52.17 29.77 48.48
N ASN A 4 52.25 28.50 48.89
CA ASN A 4 52.27 27.32 48.04
C ASN A 4 50.85 27.05 47.56
N LEU A 5 50.62 26.87 46.25
CA LEU A 5 49.41 26.20 45.78
C LEU A 5 49.77 25.04 44.85
N LYS A 6 49.28 23.88 45.26
CA LYS A 6 49.66 22.53 44.82
C LYS A 6 49.03 22.18 43.47
N PHE A 7 49.76 21.35 42.75
CA PHE A 7 49.37 20.44 41.66
C PHE A 7 47.86 20.20 41.47
N PHE A 8 47.39 20.43 40.25
CA PHE A 8 46.22 19.75 39.71
C PHE A 8 46.47 19.35 38.26
N THR A 9 47.16 18.21 38.08
CA THR A 9 47.20 17.49 36.80
C THR A 9 46.12 16.43 36.81
N PHE A 10 45.03 16.64 36.08
CA PHE A 10 44.05 15.59 35.82
C PHE A 10 43.96 15.36 34.30
N LYS A 11 44.74 14.39 33.82
CA LYS A 11 44.64 13.85 32.45
C LYS A 11 43.46 12.87 32.45
N ILE A 12 42.34 13.24 31.83
CA ILE A 12 41.27 12.28 31.51
C ILE A 12 41.52 11.80 30.09
N LEU A 13 42.10 10.60 30.00
CA LEU A 13 42.15 9.76 28.83
C LEU A 13 40.98 8.78 28.92
N ILE A 14 39.90 8.98 28.17
CA ILE A 14 38.96 7.89 27.84
C ILE A 14 38.63 7.93 26.35
N LEU A 15 39.14 6.89 25.71
CA LEU A 15 38.84 6.29 24.42
C LEU A 15 37.33 6.12 24.19
N THR A 16 36.77 6.75 23.15
CA THR A 16 35.51 6.30 22.55
C THR A 16 35.70 5.98 21.08
N LEU A 17 35.76 4.68 20.86
CA LEU A 17 35.74 3.94 19.62
C LEU A 17 34.53 4.40 18.78
N PHE A 18 34.76 5.21 17.75
CA PHE A 18 33.77 5.47 16.71
C PHE A 18 33.68 4.24 15.79
N LEU A 19 33.13 3.14 16.32
CA LEU A 19 32.50 2.11 15.50
C LEU A 19 31.15 2.68 15.05
N GLY A 20 31.23 3.60 14.09
CA GLY A 20 30.07 4.04 13.32
C GLY A 20 29.56 2.84 12.54
N LEU A 21 28.57 2.19 13.14
CA LEU A 21 27.60 1.27 12.56
C LEU A 21 27.50 1.49 11.04
N THR A 22 28.14 0.63 10.25
CA THR A 22 27.71 0.44 8.87
C THR A 22 26.32 -0.15 8.96
N SER A 23 25.32 0.72 8.91
CA SER A 23 23.92 0.37 8.73
C SER A 23 23.87 -0.67 7.63
N GLY A 24 23.69 -1.94 8.01
CA GLY A 24 23.45 -2.99 7.06
C GLY A 24 22.30 -2.51 6.19
N PHE A 25 22.53 -2.43 4.88
CA PHE A 25 21.47 -2.21 3.92
C PHE A 25 20.44 -3.30 4.20
N LYS A 26 19.36 -2.95 4.91
CA LYS A 26 18.16 -3.77 4.95
C LYS A 26 17.72 -3.80 3.50
N THR A 27 18.02 -4.89 2.80
CA THR A 27 17.24 -5.29 1.64
C THR A 27 15.80 -5.18 2.10
N SER A 28 15.07 -4.22 1.54
CA SER A 28 13.64 -4.05 1.80
C SER A 28 12.99 -5.40 1.57
N ASP A 29 12.57 -6.07 2.64
CA ASP A 29 11.83 -7.32 2.52
C ASP A 29 10.63 -7.03 1.62
N GLN A 30 10.62 -7.63 0.44
CA GLN A 30 9.54 -7.43 -0.51
C GLN A 30 8.25 -7.96 0.10
N LEU A 31 7.16 -7.23 -0.09
CA LEU A 31 5.83 -7.63 0.33
C LEU A 31 5.48 -8.99 -0.26
N SER A 32 5.06 -9.91 0.60
CA SER A 32 4.43 -11.16 0.18
C SER A 32 3.12 -10.87 -0.54
N LYS A 33 2.65 -11.85 -1.30
CA LYS A 33 1.34 -11.86 -1.94
C LYS A 33 0.20 -11.52 -0.95
N GLU A 34 0.20 -12.15 0.22
CA GLU A 34 -0.82 -11.97 1.25
C GLU A 34 -0.78 -10.56 1.86
N GLN A 35 0.44 -10.02 2.06
CA GLN A 35 0.62 -8.65 2.53
C GLN A 35 0.09 -7.66 1.50
N ALA A 36 0.38 -7.87 0.21
CA ALA A 36 -0.12 -7.04 -0.87
C ALA A 36 -1.66 -7.08 -0.98
N ILE A 37 -2.27 -8.27 -0.87
CA ILE A 37 -3.73 -8.41 -0.85
C ILE A 37 -4.34 -7.61 0.32
N LYS A 38 -3.80 -7.77 1.53
CA LYS A 38 -4.32 -7.06 2.72
C LYS A 38 -4.15 -5.54 2.59
N LEU A 39 -3.03 -5.07 2.06
CA LEU A 39 -2.80 -3.65 1.79
C LEU A 39 -3.78 -3.10 0.75
N ALA A 40 -4.03 -3.85 -0.33
CA ALA A 40 -4.99 -3.47 -1.36
C ALA A 40 -6.43 -3.44 -0.83
N GLU A 41 -6.84 -4.44 -0.03
CA GLU A 41 -8.16 -4.46 0.61
C GLU A 41 -8.34 -3.26 1.54
N LYS A 42 -7.33 -2.94 2.34
CA LYS A 42 -7.34 -1.74 3.18
C LYS A 42 -7.42 -0.47 2.34
N PHE A 43 -6.64 -0.38 1.26
CA PHE A 43 -6.61 0.78 0.37
C PHE A 43 -8.00 1.06 -0.22
N ILE A 44 -8.73 0.06 -0.71
CA ILE A 44 -10.05 0.30 -1.31
C ILE A 44 -11.10 0.75 -0.28
N VAL A 45 -11.00 0.28 0.97
CA VAL A 45 -11.85 0.73 2.07
C VAL A 45 -11.51 2.17 2.44
N ASP A 46 -10.23 2.45 2.70
CA ASP A 46 -9.74 3.78 3.08
C ASP A 46 -10.03 4.82 1.97
N ASN A 47 -10.07 4.41 0.69
CA ASN A 47 -10.37 5.29 -0.44
C ASN A 47 -11.87 5.38 -0.80
N GLY A 48 -12.74 4.77 0.00
CA GLY A 48 -14.19 4.93 -0.11
C GLY A 48 -14.85 4.16 -1.26
N TYR A 49 -14.20 3.14 -1.84
CA TYR A 49 -14.82 2.35 -2.92
C TYR A 49 -15.87 1.36 -2.44
N THR A 50 -15.90 1.08 -1.14
CA THR A 50 -16.81 0.09 -0.54
C THR A 50 -18.04 0.76 0.08
N SER A 51 -18.92 -0.01 0.71
CA SER A 51 -20.04 0.52 1.50
C SER A 51 -19.60 1.09 2.87
N LEU A 52 -18.34 0.89 3.27
CA LEU A 52 -17.76 1.48 4.47
C LEU A 52 -17.33 2.93 4.18
N PRO A 53 -17.39 3.83 5.19
CA PRO A 53 -16.94 5.20 5.02
C PRO A 53 -15.44 5.25 4.71
N GLY A 54 -15.07 6.05 3.69
CA GLY A 54 -13.67 6.30 3.34
C GLY A 54 -12.97 7.20 4.35
N ASP A 55 -11.64 7.05 4.45
CA ASP A 55 -10.77 7.87 5.27
C ASP A 55 -10.25 9.07 4.44
N LYS A 56 -10.84 10.24 4.67
CA LYS A 56 -10.49 11.49 3.99
C LYS A 56 -8.99 11.82 4.09
N SER A 57 -8.31 11.41 5.17
CA SER A 57 -6.88 11.69 5.37
C SER A 57 -5.94 10.81 4.53
N LYS A 58 -6.46 9.72 3.97
CA LYS A 58 -5.71 8.74 3.17
C LYS A 58 -6.16 8.69 1.71
N LEU A 59 -6.96 9.65 1.28
CA LEU A 59 -7.50 9.69 -0.07
C LEU A 59 -6.36 9.79 -1.09
N SER A 60 -6.29 8.81 -1.98
CA SER A 60 -5.48 8.83 -3.18
C SER A 60 -6.32 9.40 -4.32
N TYR A 61 -5.84 10.47 -4.93
CA TYR A 61 -6.52 11.14 -6.04
C TYR A 61 -6.28 10.38 -7.37
N GLU A 62 -7.34 10.18 -8.14
CA GLU A 62 -7.32 9.65 -9.50
C GLU A 62 -7.28 10.78 -10.54
N LEU A 63 -6.84 10.47 -11.76
CA LEU A 63 -6.78 11.43 -12.87
C LEU A 63 -8.14 12.11 -13.17
N PHE A 64 -9.24 11.41 -12.91
CA PHE A 64 -10.60 11.89 -13.17
C PHE A 64 -11.32 12.39 -11.91
N ASP A 65 -10.62 12.55 -10.79
CA ASP A 65 -11.14 13.32 -9.66
C ASP A 65 -11.12 14.81 -10.04
N SER A 66 -12.10 15.21 -10.83
CA SER A 66 -12.25 16.59 -11.32
C SER A 66 -12.73 17.55 -10.23
N GLU A 67 -13.12 17.02 -9.07
CA GLU A 67 -13.74 17.78 -8.00
C GLU A 67 -12.72 18.09 -6.90
N ASN A 68 -12.48 19.38 -6.63
CA ASN A 68 -11.69 19.83 -5.49
C ASN A 68 -12.35 19.53 -4.12
N ASN A 69 -13.46 18.79 -4.11
CA ASN A 69 -14.21 18.43 -2.91
C ASN A 69 -14.09 16.92 -2.65
N VAL A 70 -13.36 16.59 -1.58
CA VAL A 70 -13.16 15.22 -1.08
C VAL A 70 -14.48 14.48 -0.90
N ASP A 71 -15.55 15.14 -0.44
CA ASP A 71 -16.85 14.49 -0.22
C ASP A 71 -17.50 14.02 -1.51
N ASN A 72 -17.31 14.78 -2.60
CA ASN A 72 -17.86 14.40 -3.89
C ASN A 72 -17.05 13.26 -4.53
N ILE A 73 -15.73 13.26 -4.37
CA ILE A 73 -14.88 12.12 -4.78
C ILE A 73 -15.33 10.85 -4.06
N LEU A 74 -15.45 10.91 -2.72
CA LEU A 74 -15.88 9.76 -1.93
C LEU A 74 -17.29 9.31 -2.30
N LYS A 75 -18.22 10.24 -2.57
CA LYS A 75 -19.57 9.93 -3.05
C LYS A 75 -19.54 9.22 -4.40
N GLY A 76 -18.69 9.65 -5.33
CA GLY A 76 -18.53 9.01 -6.65
C GLY A 76 -17.95 7.59 -6.56
N ARG A 77 -17.11 7.33 -5.56
CA ARG A 77 -16.50 6.02 -5.32
C ARG A 77 -17.38 5.07 -4.51
N HIS A 78 -18.29 5.61 -3.69
CA HIS A 78 -19.05 4.86 -2.70
C HIS A 78 -19.73 3.60 -3.28
N ASN A 79 -19.45 2.46 -2.65
CA ASN A 79 -20.01 1.15 -3.01
C ASN A 79 -19.86 0.80 -4.51
N SER A 80 -18.74 1.18 -5.14
CA SER A 80 -18.42 0.82 -6.52
C SER A 80 -17.63 -0.49 -6.63
N LEU A 81 -16.93 -0.92 -5.58
CA LEU A 81 -16.13 -2.15 -5.55
C LEU A 81 -16.48 -3.03 -4.35
N ASN A 82 -16.34 -4.34 -4.54
CA ASN A 82 -16.39 -5.30 -3.45
C ASN A 82 -15.17 -5.13 -2.52
N PRO A 83 -15.32 -5.28 -1.20
CA PRO A 83 -14.24 -5.06 -0.22
C PRO A 83 -13.15 -6.14 -0.24
N LYS A 84 -13.42 -7.28 -0.88
CA LYS A 84 -12.51 -8.43 -0.92
C LYS A 84 -11.91 -8.64 -2.29
N ALA A 85 -10.59 -8.84 -2.31
CA ALA A 85 -9.85 -9.14 -3.51
C ALA A 85 -10.45 -10.38 -4.20
N PHE A 86 -10.46 -10.36 -5.52
CA PHE A 86 -11.01 -11.44 -6.35
C PHE A 86 -9.92 -12.20 -7.09
N CYS A 87 -8.88 -11.50 -7.52
CA CYS A 87 -7.80 -12.08 -8.29
C CYS A 87 -6.52 -11.26 -8.11
N ILE A 88 -5.39 -11.82 -8.53
CA ILE A 88 -4.09 -11.16 -8.43
C ILE A 88 -3.21 -11.54 -9.62
N SER A 89 -2.34 -10.63 -10.03
CA SER A 89 -1.21 -10.94 -10.90
C SER A 89 0.08 -10.38 -10.31
N GLU A 90 1.19 -10.99 -10.68
CA GLU A 90 2.52 -10.61 -10.24
C GLU A 90 3.32 -10.10 -11.43
N ASP A 91 3.94 -8.94 -11.27
CA ASP A 91 4.99 -8.43 -12.15
C ASP A 91 6.34 -8.42 -11.39
N THR A 92 7.42 -8.04 -12.06
CA THR A 92 8.78 -8.02 -11.48
C THR A 92 8.85 -7.20 -10.18
N ASP A 93 8.21 -6.04 -10.13
CA ASP A 93 8.33 -5.05 -9.06
C ASP A 93 7.01 -4.76 -8.32
N ARG A 94 5.90 -5.38 -8.72
CA ARG A 94 4.56 -5.05 -8.19
C ARG A 94 3.60 -6.23 -8.21
N TRP A 95 2.55 -6.07 -7.41
CA TRP A 95 1.34 -6.88 -7.41
C TRP A 95 0.19 -6.08 -8.01
N ASN A 96 -0.63 -6.71 -8.85
CA ASN A 96 -1.89 -6.14 -9.32
C ASN A 96 -3.04 -6.90 -8.68
N VAL A 97 -3.76 -6.29 -7.73
CA VAL A 97 -4.83 -6.93 -6.97
C VAL A 97 -6.19 -6.49 -7.53
N GLY A 98 -6.94 -7.43 -8.10
CA GLY A 98 -8.22 -7.18 -8.75
C GLY A 98 -9.41 -7.25 -7.81
N PHE A 99 -10.30 -6.26 -7.92
CA PHE A 99 -11.57 -6.16 -7.20
C PHE A 99 -12.73 -6.09 -8.19
N LEU A 100 -13.78 -6.87 -7.94
CA LEU A 100 -14.98 -6.81 -8.77
C LEU A 100 -15.82 -5.59 -8.44
N SER A 101 -16.46 -5.03 -9.45
CA SER A 101 -17.54 -4.05 -9.30
C SER A 101 -18.61 -4.58 -8.36
N SER A 102 -19.20 -3.73 -7.52
CA SER A 102 -20.35 -4.07 -6.66
C SER A 102 -21.56 -4.56 -7.46
N SER A 103 -21.63 -4.21 -8.75
CA SER A 103 -22.66 -4.70 -9.67
C SER A 103 -22.49 -6.17 -10.09
N VAL A 104 -21.38 -6.83 -9.73
CA VAL A 104 -21.09 -8.22 -10.08
C VAL A 104 -21.39 -9.12 -8.89
N ASP A 105 -22.44 -9.92 -9.01
CA ASP A 105 -22.79 -10.93 -8.01
C ASP A 105 -21.94 -12.20 -8.20
N LYS A 106 -20.90 -12.34 -7.37
CA LYS A 106 -19.96 -13.47 -7.38
C LYS A 106 -20.64 -14.83 -7.19
N THR A 107 -21.80 -14.88 -6.53
CA THR A 107 -22.50 -16.14 -6.21
C THR A 107 -23.24 -16.72 -7.41
N LYS A 108 -23.52 -15.88 -8.41
CA LYS A 108 -24.23 -16.26 -9.64
C LYS A 108 -23.29 -16.62 -10.80
N LEU A 109 -21.97 -16.48 -10.60
CA LEU A 109 -20.99 -16.76 -11.64
C LEU A 109 -20.63 -18.25 -11.68
N ASN A 110 -20.74 -18.84 -12.87
CA ASN A 110 -20.20 -20.18 -13.11
C ASN A 110 -18.67 -20.17 -13.29
N SER A 111 -18.06 -21.35 -13.33
CA SER A 111 -16.59 -21.50 -13.42
C SER A 111 -15.96 -20.85 -14.67
N SER A 112 -16.68 -20.81 -15.79
CA SER A 112 -16.20 -20.16 -17.02
C SER A 112 -16.27 -18.64 -16.90
N GLN A 113 -17.39 -18.11 -16.39
CA GLN A 113 -17.57 -16.68 -16.16
C GLN A 113 -16.58 -16.13 -15.13
N ARG A 114 -16.23 -16.90 -14.09
CA ARG A 114 -15.20 -16.51 -13.11
C ARG A 114 -13.82 -16.32 -13.74
N LYS A 115 -13.55 -16.93 -14.90
CA LYS A 115 -12.30 -16.81 -15.65
C LYS A 115 -12.34 -15.73 -16.75
N SER A 116 -13.45 -15.05 -16.96
CA SER A 116 -13.56 -13.99 -17.97
C SER A 116 -13.13 -12.61 -17.43
N ASN A 117 -13.15 -11.60 -18.32
CA ASN A 117 -12.90 -10.20 -17.96
C ASN A 117 -14.15 -9.58 -17.33
N LEU A 118 -14.35 -9.87 -16.04
CA LEU A 118 -15.43 -9.29 -15.23
C LEU A 118 -15.17 -7.81 -14.96
N LYS A 119 -16.25 -7.02 -14.84
CA LYS A 119 -16.16 -5.60 -14.48
C LYS A 119 -15.52 -5.41 -13.10
N GLY A 120 -14.57 -4.50 -13.01
CA GLY A 120 -13.85 -4.21 -11.78
C GLY A 120 -12.67 -3.26 -11.98
N ARG A 121 -11.86 -3.13 -10.94
CA ARG A 121 -10.64 -2.31 -10.94
C ARG A 121 -9.50 -3.08 -10.29
N ALA A 122 -8.27 -2.76 -10.63
CA ALA A 122 -7.09 -3.33 -9.99
C ALA A 122 -6.39 -2.26 -9.15
N VAL A 123 -5.86 -2.65 -7.99
CA VAL A 123 -4.92 -1.87 -7.19
C VAL A 123 -3.52 -2.36 -7.48
N ILE A 124 -2.62 -1.45 -7.82
CA ILE A 124 -1.19 -1.70 -7.97
C ILE A 124 -0.55 -1.50 -6.60
N VAL A 125 0.20 -2.49 -6.13
CA VAL A 125 0.98 -2.44 -4.89
C VAL A 125 2.43 -2.76 -5.24
N MET A 126 3.34 -1.80 -5.06
CA MET A 126 4.77 -2.06 -5.29
C MET A 126 5.27 -3.08 -4.27
N LYS A 127 6.13 -4.02 -4.68
CA LYS A 127 6.71 -5.03 -3.79
C LYS A 127 7.55 -4.41 -2.67
N SER A 128 8.12 -3.23 -2.87
CA SER A 128 8.77 -2.43 -1.82
C SER A 128 7.81 -1.84 -0.78
N GLY A 129 6.50 -1.82 -1.05
CA GLY A 129 5.48 -1.21 -0.19
C GLY A 129 5.47 0.32 -0.16
N ASN A 130 6.30 0.98 -0.97
CA ASN A 130 6.44 2.44 -1.01
C ASN A 130 5.35 3.14 -1.85
N GLU A 131 4.62 2.41 -2.68
CA GLU A 131 3.55 2.96 -3.51
C GLU A 131 2.38 1.98 -3.61
N ILE A 132 1.18 2.54 -3.50
CA ILE A 132 -0.09 1.87 -3.70
C ILE A 132 -1.05 2.83 -4.40
N ARG A 133 -1.70 2.36 -5.47
CA ARG A 133 -2.65 3.18 -6.24
C ARG A 133 -3.61 2.33 -7.04
N ILE A 134 -4.70 2.93 -7.52
CA ILE A 134 -5.59 2.27 -8.47
C ILE A 134 -4.95 2.26 -9.88
N ALA A 135 -5.18 1.18 -10.62
CA ALA A 135 -4.83 1.11 -12.04
C ALA A 135 -5.77 2.02 -12.86
N HIS A 136 -5.18 2.75 -13.82
CA HIS A 136 -5.93 3.65 -14.69
C HIS A 136 -6.70 2.91 -15.79
N LYS A 137 -6.16 1.78 -16.25
CA LYS A 137 -6.79 0.95 -17.28
C LYS A 137 -7.67 -0.12 -16.65
N GLU A 138 -8.72 -0.51 -17.36
CA GLU A 138 -9.50 -1.68 -17.00
C GLU A 138 -8.62 -2.94 -17.01
N PRO A 139 -8.63 -3.75 -15.95
CA PRO A 139 -7.79 -4.93 -15.87
C PRO A 139 -8.37 -6.08 -16.71
N LEU A 140 -7.50 -6.81 -17.40
CA LEU A 140 -7.86 -8.06 -18.07
C LEU A 140 -7.81 -9.22 -17.06
N PHE A 141 -8.83 -9.31 -16.21
CA PHE A 141 -8.91 -10.33 -15.15
C PHE A 141 -8.81 -11.77 -15.67
N SER A 142 -9.03 -12.07 -16.94
CA SER A 142 -8.80 -13.41 -17.49
C SER A 142 -7.35 -13.90 -17.35
N TYR A 143 -6.38 -12.99 -17.21
CA TYR A 143 -4.96 -13.34 -17.01
C TYR A 143 -4.52 -13.38 -15.55
N PHE A 144 -5.42 -13.07 -14.62
CA PHE A 144 -5.09 -12.99 -13.20
C PHE A 144 -5.41 -14.32 -12.51
N GLU A 145 -4.56 -14.72 -11.57
CA GLU A 145 -4.80 -15.84 -10.66
C GLU A 145 -6.05 -15.55 -9.81
N LYS A 146 -6.97 -16.53 -9.68
CA LYS A 146 -8.19 -16.37 -8.87
C LYS A 146 -7.92 -16.73 -7.41
N LEU A 147 -8.44 -15.90 -6.51
CA LEU A 147 -8.37 -16.10 -5.05
C LEU A 147 -9.56 -16.93 -4.54
#